data_AF-A0A4Y2MIS8-F1
#
_entry.id   AF-A0A4Y2MIS8-F1
#
_cell.length_a   1.000
_cell.length_b   1.000
_cell.length_c   1.000
_cell.angle_alpha   90.00
_cell.angle_beta   90.00
_cell.angle_gamma   90.00
#
_symmetry.space_group_name_H-M   'P 1'
#
loop_
_entity.id
_entity.type
_entity.pdbx_description
1 polymer ?
#
loop_
_entity_poly.entity_id
_entity_poly.type
_entity_poly.pdbx_seq_one_letter_code
_entity_poly.pdbx_strand_id
1 'polypeptide(L)'
;MRSSMWFQHDGAHTHYSIEVRLHLNATYGQQWIGRGGPVLWPARSPDLTCLDYFLCGYFKSLVFETPVNSAEDLVACITAAAEKVRYFR
;
A
#
# COMPACT_ATOMS: atom_id res chain seq x y z
N MET A 1 16.07 -2.43 -13.56
CA MET A 1 14.65 -2.24 -13.95
C MET A 1 13.94 -3.58 -13.76
N ARG A 2 12.93 -3.67 -12.89
CA ARG A 2 12.19 -4.93 -12.63
C ARG A 2 11.17 -5.12 -13.74
N SER A 3 11.57 -5.75 -14.85
CA SER A 3 10.81 -5.79 -16.12
C SER A 3 9.47 -6.57 -16.12
N SER A 4 8.97 -7.01 -14.95
CA SER A 4 7.74 -7.82 -14.85
C SER A 4 6.86 -7.49 -13.64
N MET A 5 7.12 -6.38 -12.92
CA MET A 5 6.38 -6.04 -11.72
C MET A 5 5.23 -5.09 -12.03
N TRP A 6 4.00 -5.52 -11.71
CA TRP A 6 2.83 -4.64 -11.73
C TRP A 6 2.70 -3.90 -10.40
N PHE A 7 2.43 -2.61 -10.48
CA PHE A 7 2.17 -1.78 -9.30
C PHE A 7 0.69 -1.37 -9.26
N GLN A 8 0.03 -1.54 -8.12
CA GLN A 8 -1.33 -1.05 -7.91
C GLN A 8 -1.32 -0.09 -6.72
N HIS A 9 -1.98 1.05 -6.88
CA HIS A 9 -2.18 2.01 -5.80
C HIS A 9 -3.62 2.49 -5.76
N ASP A 10 -4.05 2.99 -4.61
CA ASP A 10 -5.42 3.44 -4.44
C ASP A 10 -5.72 4.69 -5.29
N GLY A 11 -7.01 4.98 -5.47
CA GLY A 11 -7.47 6.15 -6.21
C GLY A 11 -7.51 7.44 -5.37
N ALA A 12 -6.78 7.52 -4.25
CA ALA A 12 -6.83 8.68 -3.36
C ALA A 12 -6.33 9.95 -4.05
N HIS A 13 -6.88 11.11 -3.66
CA HIS A 13 -6.60 12.38 -4.33
C HIS A 13 -5.12 12.79 -4.25
N THR A 14 -4.44 12.46 -3.15
CA THR A 14 -3.01 12.70 -2.94
C THR A 14 -2.13 11.95 -3.96
N HIS A 15 -2.65 10.88 -4.56
CA HIS A 15 -1.90 10.01 -5.48
C HIS A 15 -2.18 10.30 -6.95
N TYR A 16 -2.97 11.34 -7.24
CA TYR A 16 -3.37 11.73 -8.60
C TYR A 16 -2.49 12.83 -9.24
N SER A 17 -1.41 13.25 -8.58
CA SER A 17 -0.53 14.30 -9.12
C SER A 17 0.13 13.85 -10.43
N ILE A 18 0.51 14.82 -11.28
CA ILE A 18 1.26 14.52 -12.51
C ILE A 18 2.61 13.88 -12.17
N GLU A 19 3.28 14.38 -11.13
CA GLU A 19 4.60 13.90 -10.70
C GLU A 19 4.58 12.42 -10.30
N VAL A 20 3.56 11.99 -9.55
CA VAL A 20 3.38 10.57 -9.18
C VAL A 20 3.23 9.72 -10.45
N ARG A 21 2.42 10.15 -11.42
CA ARG A 21 2.20 9.40 -12.66
C ARG A 21 3.45 9.31 -13.53
N LEU A 22 4.22 10.40 -13.62
CA LEU A 22 5.50 10.41 -14.33
C LEU A 22 6.51 9.46 -13.65
N HIS A 23 6.57 9.47 -12.33
CA HIS A 23 7.43 8.57 -11.57
C HIS A 23 7.03 7.09 -11.79
N LEU A 24 5.73 6.78 -11.75
CA LEU A 24 5.23 5.43 -11.99
C LEU A 24 5.49 4.96 -13.43
N ASN A 25 5.31 5.84 -14.42
CA ASN A 25 5.67 5.56 -15.81
C ASN A 25 7.18 5.30 -15.98
N ALA A 26 8.05 6.07 -15.32
CA ALA A 26 9.49 5.86 -15.39
C ALA A 26 9.93 4.56 -14.69
N THR A 27 9.25 4.17 -13.61
CA THR A 27 9.65 3.04 -12.76
C THR A 27 9.07 1.71 -13.24
N TYR A 28 7.79 1.70 -13.64
CA TYR A 28 7.00 0.51 -13.97
C TYR A 28 6.50 0.52 -15.43
N GLY A 29 6.85 1.52 -16.23
CA GLY A 29 6.37 1.64 -17.60
C GLY A 29 4.85 1.78 -17.65
N GLN A 30 4.19 0.98 -18.49
CA GLN A 30 2.73 0.91 -18.57
C GLN A 30 2.13 -0.15 -17.63
N GLN A 31 2.91 -0.69 -16.69
CA GLN A 31 2.51 -1.79 -15.81
C GLN A 31 2.10 -1.28 -14.43
N TRP A 32 1.19 -0.30 -14.38
CA TRP A 32 0.63 0.15 -13.12
C TRP A 32 -0.86 0.51 -13.22
N ILE A 33 -1.56 0.33 -12.10
CA ILE A 33 -2.99 0.48 -11.94
C ILE A 33 -3.24 1.63 -10.97
N GLY A 34 -4.06 2.59 -11.39
CA GLY A 34 -4.37 3.75 -10.55
C GLY A 34 -5.20 4.79 -11.29
N ARG A 35 -5.61 5.83 -10.58
CA ARG A 35 -6.42 6.90 -11.17
C ARG A 35 -5.61 7.67 -12.22
N GLY A 36 -6.07 7.66 -13.47
CA GLY A 36 -5.39 8.31 -14.60
C GLY A 36 -4.10 7.63 -15.06
N GLY A 37 -3.92 6.35 -14.71
CA GLY A 37 -2.84 5.50 -15.19
C GLY A 37 -3.23 4.66 -16.43
N PRO A 38 -2.30 3.80 -16.89
CA PRO A 38 -2.50 2.90 -18.02
C PRO A 38 -3.70 1.97 -17.84
N VAL A 39 -3.91 1.48 -16.61
CA VAL A 39 -5.11 0.76 -16.21
C VAL A 39 -5.89 1.62 -15.23
N LEU A 40 -7.09 2.02 -15.65
CA LEU A 40 -7.96 2.90 -14.86
C LEU A 40 -8.44 2.20 -13.59
N TRP A 41 -8.30 2.88 -12.46
CA TRP A 41 -8.87 2.47 -11.19
C TRP A 41 -9.90 3.50 -10.69
N PRO A 42 -11.06 3.07 -10.17
CA PRO A 42 -12.07 3.97 -9.64
C PRO A 42 -11.56 4.80 -8.46
N ALA A 43 -12.07 6.03 -8.34
CA ALA A 43 -11.75 6.91 -7.23
C ALA A 43 -12.43 6.42 -5.94
N ARG A 44 -11.72 6.54 -4.79
CA ARG A 44 -12.24 6.15 -3.46
C ARG A 44 -12.71 4.70 -3.38
N SER A 45 -11.90 3.78 -3.91
CA SER A 45 -12.14 2.34 -3.79
C SER A 45 -11.05 1.65 -2.95
N PRO A 46 -10.88 2.01 -1.66
CA PRO A 46 -9.95 1.32 -0.76
C PRO A 46 -10.31 -0.16 -0.64
N ASP A 47 -11.60 -0.50 -0.63
CA ASP A 47 -12.09 -1.89 -0.52
C ASP A 47 -11.62 -2.83 -1.64
N LEU A 48 -11.06 -2.28 -2.72
CA LEU A 48 -10.62 -3.03 -3.89
C LEU A 48 -9.09 -3.21 -3.96
N THR A 49 -8.31 -2.57 -3.08
CA THR A 49 -6.87 -2.85 -2.99
C THR A 49 -6.64 -3.96 -1.96
N CYS A 50 -5.81 -4.95 -2.28
CA CYS A 50 -5.46 -6.01 -1.31
C CYS A 50 -4.83 -5.42 -0.03
N LEU A 51 -4.13 -4.30 -0.16
CA LEU A 51 -3.50 -3.60 0.95
C LEU A 51 -4.54 -3.04 1.92
N ASP A 52 -5.53 -2.30 1.43
CA ASP A 52 -6.51 -1.64 2.28
C ASP A 52 -7.59 -2.61 2.78
N TYR A 53 -8.02 -3.56 1.94
CA TYR A 53 -9.05 -4.54 2.30
C TYR A 53 -8.56 -5.57 3.31
N PHE A 54 -7.42 -6.20 3.05
CA PHE A 54 -6.92 -7.31 3.88
C PHE A 54 -5.80 -6.86 4.82
N LEU A 55 -4.74 -6.26 4.28
CA LEU A 55 -3.52 -6.05 5.05
C LEU A 55 -3.72 -5.02 6.16
N CYS A 56 -4.31 -3.86 5.85
CA CYS A 56 -4.49 -2.75 6.79
C CYS A 56 -5.33 -3.14 8.01
N GLY A 57 -6.43 -3.88 7.81
CA GLY A 57 -7.26 -4.37 8.90
C GLY A 57 -6.52 -5.36 9.79
N TYR A 58 -5.86 -6.35 9.17
CA TYR A 58 -5.08 -7.35 9.90
C TYR A 58 -3.89 -6.74 10.63
N PHE A 59 -3.11 -5.87 9.99
CA PHE A 59 -1.98 -5.17 10.61
C PHE A 59 -2.43 -4.36 11.83
N LYS A 60 -3.56 -3.64 11.76
CA LYS A 60 -4.09 -2.92 12.91
C LYS A 60 -4.38 -3.85 14.09
N SER A 61 -4.95 -5.03 13.84
CA SER A 61 -5.20 -6.02 14.90
C SER A 61 -3.91 -6.50 15.58
N LEU A 62 -2.80 -6.63 14.83
CA LEU A 62 -1.51 -7.04 15.36
C LEU A 62 -0.78 -5.91 16.09
N VAL A 63 -0.80 -4.69 15.53
CA VAL A 63 -0.09 -3.53 16.08
C VAL A 63 -0.71 -3.07 17.39
N PHE A 64 -2.04 -3.13 17.50
CA PHE A 64 -2.79 -2.70 18.69
C PHE A 64 -3.21 -3.85 19.61
N GLU A 65 -2.58 -5.03 19.45
CA GLU A 65 -2.73 -6.16 20.39
C GLU A 65 -2.24 -5.78 21.80
N THR A 66 -1.22 -4.92 21.86
CA THR A 66 -0.70 -4.32 23.09
C THR A 66 -0.86 -2.79 23.08
N PRO A 67 -1.02 -2.14 24.25
CA PRO A 67 -1.04 -0.68 24.32
C PRO A 67 0.21 -0.05 23.73
N VAL A 68 0.03 0.92 22.83
CA VAL A 68 1.10 1.71 22.23
C VAL A 68 1.14 3.06 22.93
N ASN A 69 2.25 3.38 23.60
CA ASN A 69 2.34 4.58 24.45
C ASN A 69 3.31 5.65 23.91
N SER A 70 4.06 5.33 22.85
CA SER A 70 5.01 6.24 22.21
C SER A 70 5.13 5.97 20.72
N ALA A 71 5.80 6.87 19.99
CA ALA A 71 6.10 6.66 18.58
C ALA A 71 7.08 5.51 18.38
N GLU A 72 8.03 5.36 19.29
CA GLU A 72 9.01 4.27 19.31
C GLU A 72 8.32 2.91 19.50
N ASP A 73 7.37 2.83 20.44
CA ASP A 73 6.55 1.63 20.64
C ASP A 73 5.76 1.30 19.37
N LEU A 74 5.17 2.31 18.73
CA LEU A 74 4.42 2.12 17.50
C LEU A 74 5.28 1.52 16.39
N VAL A 75 6.49 2.04 16.19
CA VAL A 75 7.44 1.53 15.19
C VAL A 75 7.86 0.09 15.53
N ALA A 76 8.10 -0.21 16.82
CA ALA A 76 8.42 -1.56 17.26
C ALA A 76 7.27 -2.55 16.98
N CYS A 77 6.03 -2.17 17.32
CA CYS A 77 4.83 -2.98 17.06
C CYS A 77 4.60 -3.19 15.56
N ILE A 78 4.77 -2.17 14.72
CA ILE A 78 4.65 -2.29 13.26
C ILE A 78 5.70 -3.27 12.71
N THR A 79 6.94 -3.17 13.19
CA THR A 79 8.03 -4.05 12.76
C THR A 79 7.76 -5.50 13.14
N ALA A 80 7.30 -5.74 14.37
CA ALA A 80 6.93 -7.08 14.83
C ALA A 80 5.73 -7.65 14.05
N ALA A 81 4.70 -6.84 13.79
CA ALA A 81 3.56 -7.23 12.97
C ALA A 81 3.99 -7.60 11.54
N ALA A 82 4.90 -6.83 10.94
CA ALA A 82 5.42 -7.13 9.61
C ALA A 82 6.16 -8.47 9.53
N GLU A 83 6.98 -8.79 10.53
CA GLU A 83 7.62 -10.11 10.61
C GLU A 83 6.57 -11.23 10.78
N LYS A 84 5.54 -11.04 11.63
CA LYS A 84 4.44 -12.02 11.76
C LYS A 84 3.75 -12.27 10.41
N VAL A 85 3.43 -11.22 9.65
CA VAL A 85 2.77 -11.35 8.34
C VAL A 85 3.68 -12.00 7.32
N ARG A 86 4.98 -11.72 7.35
CA ARG A 86 5.97 -12.26 6.40
C ARG A 86 6.07 -13.79 6.45
N TYR A 87 5.85 -14.40 7.62
CA TYR A 87 5.85 -15.86 7.80
C TYR A 87 4.45 -16.48 7.86
N PHE A 88 3.40 -15.68 7.65
CA PHE A 88 2.03 -16.17 7.56
C PHE A 88 1.88 -16.92 6.22
N ARG A 89 1.95 -18.26 6.26
CA ARG A 89 1.83 -19.14 5.10
C ARG A 89 0.39 -19.59 4.90
#